data_AF-A0A2V9YZ66-F1
#
_entry.id   AF-A0A2V9YZ66-F1
#
_cell.length_a   1.000
_cell.length_b   1.000
_cell.length_c   1.000
_cell.angle_alpha   90.00
_cell.angle_beta   90.00
_cell.angle_gamma   90.00
#
_symmetry.space_group_name_H-M   'P 1'
#
loop_
_entity.id
_entity.type
_entity.pdbx_description
1 polymer ?
#
loop_
_entity_poly.entity_id
_entity_poly.type
_entity_poly.pdbx_seq_one_letter_code
_entity_poly.pdbx_strand_id
1 'polypeptide(L)'
;MPVQALEPPGPPDKLPDQYVLDSNKEYIVALSKLQVDLGAFLHDPTQGAQAAASAGAARVAVTKVMGNRVDQQFHNENAVQQLLLEPIKYAEAVINRGPKDLLNGSGQGFCRQFDQATRGYYPFDPSSGQDLPLNQLGQIFAPGTGTLWTFYNDPSTKLNTYLVKQGSRYVPAPVGDVRLSPAFVEFFNRAAGLSGALYADGTPSPKFNFKLGQLETDVDGLTVKIGSQSLAIGESLKPFNWSGTEDVQVSAKGAPYGSYSGPWAVFKFVSGATWHDAGPGLTRLDREMESNGQKMKLPDGRIMFYRYQLQVFGTNPFRPFEWSSLRCVPQVAR
;
A
#
# COMPACT_ATOMS: atom_id res chain seq x y z
N MET A 1 -27.50 44.55 -16.51
CA MET A 1 -27.83 43.11 -16.35
C MET A 1 -26.64 42.42 -15.68
N PRO A 2 -26.87 41.61 -14.64
CA PRO A 2 -25.87 41.03 -13.73
C PRO A 2 -24.70 40.32 -14.40
N VAL A 3 -24.99 39.72 -15.55
CA VAL A 3 -24.16 38.73 -16.21
C VAL A 3 -23.17 39.36 -17.19
N GLN A 4 -23.35 40.64 -17.55
CA GLN A 4 -22.57 41.31 -18.60
C GLN A 4 -21.06 41.46 -18.34
N ALA A 5 -20.63 41.34 -17.07
CA ALA A 5 -19.22 41.37 -16.70
C ALA A 5 -18.50 40.02 -16.93
N LEU A 6 -19.26 38.93 -17.07
CA LEU A 6 -18.77 37.55 -17.22
C LEU A 6 -19.34 36.83 -18.45
N GLU A 7 -20.42 37.33 -19.02
CA GLU A 7 -21.19 36.78 -20.14
C GLU A 7 -21.57 37.92 -21.11
N PRO A 8 -21.24 37.86 -22.41
CA PRO A 8 -21.55 38.94 -23.34
C PRO A 8 -23.05 39.19 -23.44
N PRO A 9 -23.49 40.45 -23.68
CA PRO A 9 -24.89 40.73 -23.97
C PRO A 9 -25.35 39.97 -25.23
N GLY A 10 -26.43 39.18 -25.09
CA GLY A 10 -26.99 38.38 -26.17
C GLY A 10 -28.46 38.01 -25.93
N PRO A 11 -29.13 37.41 -26.93
CA PRO A 11 -30.50 36.91 -26.79
C PRO A 11 -30.59 35.88 -25.64
N PRO A 12 -31.62 35.92 -24.78
CA PRO A 12 -31.75 35.03 -23.62
C PRO A 12 -31.88 33.53 -24.00
N ASP A 13 -32.13 33.25 -25.27
CA ASP A 13 -32.26 31.93 -25.89
C ASP A 13 -30.96 31.45 -26.59
N LYS A 14 -29.87 32.22 -26.52
CA LYS A 14 -28.59 31.87 -27.11
C LYS A 14 -27.45 31.95 -26.12
N LEU A 15 -26.66 30.88 -26.05
CA LEU A 15 -25.38 30.93 -25.36
C LEU A 15 -24.47 31.97 -26.04
N PRO A 16 -23.59 32.63 -25.28
CA PRO A 16 -22.66 33.57 -25.85
C PRO A 16 -21.59 32.88 -26.68
N ASP A 17 -21.16 33.54 -27.75
CA ASP A 17 -20.12 33.01 -28.65
C ASP A 17 -18.75 32.88 -27.96
N GLN A 18 -18.50 33.63 -26.88
CA GLN A 18 -17.27 33.59 -26.09
C GLN A 18 -17.49 33.96 -24.62
N TYR A 19 -16.78 33.27 -23.71
CA TYR A 19 -16.83 33.51 -22.26
C TYR A 19 -15.65 34.35 -21.74
N VAL A 20 -14.69 34.67 -22.61
CA VAL A 20 -13.58 35.58 -22.30
C VAL A 20 -13.91 36.94 -22.89
N LEU A 21 -14.15 37.89 -22.00
CA LEU A 21 -14.48 39.28 -22.28
C LEU A 21 -13.37 40.19 -21.79
N ASP A 22 -13.28 41.42 -22.30
CA ASP A 22 -12.32 42.41 -21.78
C ASP A 22 -12.48 42.64 -20.27
N SER A 23 -13.71 42.52 -19.75
CA SER A 23 -14.05 42.66 -18.34
C SER A 23 -13.54 41.55 -17.43
N ASN A 24 -13.27 40.34 -17.95
CA ASN A 24 -12.81 39.19 -17.16
C ASN A 24 -11.48 38.58 -17.65
N LYS A 25 -10.93 39.09 -18.77
CA LYS A 25 -9.71 38.59 -19.41
C LYS A 25 -8.53 38.50 -18.46
N GLU A 26 -8.30 39.54 -17.64
CA GLU A 26 -7.20 39.53 -16.67
C GLU A 26 -7.34 38.41 -15.63
N TYR A 27 -8.56 38.13 -15.18
CA TYR A 27 -8.83 37.05 -14.23
C TYR A 27 -8.58 35.68 -14.85
N ILE A 28 -9.06 35.44 -16.08
CA ILE A 28 -8.82 34.19 -16.80
C ILE A 28 -7.32 33.96 -17.05
N VAL A 29 -6.59 35.01 -17.44
CA VAL A 29 -5.13 34.94 -17.61
C VAL A 29 -4.42 34.65 -16.29
N ALA A 30 -4.83 35.30 -15.19
CA ALA A 30 -4.24 35.06 -13.88
C ALA A 30 -4.50 33.63 -13.37
N LEU A 31 -5.71 33.08 -13.57
CA LEU A 31 -6.01 31.68 -13.25
C LEU A 31 -5.19 30.71 -14.10
N SER A 32 -5.04 30.97 -15.39
CA SER A 32 -4.21 30.15 -16.29
C SER A 32 -2.76 30.12 -15.82
N LYS A 33 -2.22 31.28 -15.42
CA LYS A 33 -0.86 31.36 -14.85
C LYS A 33 -0.76 30.64 -13.51
N LEU A 34 -1.74 30.80 -12.63
CA LEU A 34 -1.79 30.07 -11.35
C LEU A 34 -1.80 28.55 -11.58
N GLN A 35 -2.55 28.06 -12.57
CA GLN A 35 -2.56 26.64 -12.93
C GLN A 35 -1.18 26.15 -13.37
N VAL A 36 -0.48 26.91 -14.23
CA VAL A 36 0.88 26.56 -14.69
C VAL A 36 1.87 26.56 -13.53
N ASP A 37 1.89 27.62 -12.72
CA ASP A 37 2.84 27.77 -11.62
C ASP A 37 2.55 26.77 -10.48
N LEU A 38 1.27 26.43 -10.24
CA LEU A 38 0.88 25.35 -9.33
C LEU A 38 1.36 23.99 -9.87
N GLY A 39 1.21 23.75 -11.18
CA GLY A 39 1.74 22.55 -11.83
C GLY A 39 3.26 22.43 -11.69
N ALA A 40 3.98 23.54 -11.85
CA ALA A 40 5.42 23.63 -11.62
C ALA A 40 5.77 23.37 -10.16
N PHE A 41 5.04 23.95 -9.20
CA PHE A 41 5.23 23.72 -7.76
C PHE A 41 5.01 22.26 -7.34
N LEU A 42 4.00 21.61 -7.91
CA LEU A 42 3.74 20.19 -7.67
C LEU A 42 4.83 19.28 -8.26
N HIS A 43 5.69 19.80 -9.12
CA HIS A 43 6.86 19.09 -9.66
C HIS A 43 8.15 19.48 -8.93
N ASP A 44 8.33 20.76 -8.63
CA ASP A 44 9.45 21.37 -7.94
C ASP A 44 8.95 22.24 -6.77
N PRO A 45 9.04 21.74 -5.53
CA PRO A 45 8.59 22.46 -4.34
C PRO A 45 9.22 23.84 -4.15
N THR A 46 10.38 24.11 -4.76
CA THR A 46 11.06 25.42 -4.65
C THR A 46 10.30 26.52 -5.39
N GLN A 47 9.40 26.17 -6.31
CA GLN A 47 8.51 27.10 -7.00
C GLN A 47 7.33 27.58 -6.13
N GLY A 48 7.27 27.21 -4.85
CA GLY A 48 6.17 27.57 -3.95
C GLY A 48 5.93 29.07 -3.85
N ALA A 49 7.01 29.87 -3.83
CA ALA A 49 6.91 31.33 -3.84
C ALA A 49 6.28 31.86 -5.15
N GLN A 50 6.63 31.26 -6.29
CA GLN A 50 6.09 31.62 -7.60
C GLN A 50 4.60 31.27 -7.71
N ALA A 51 4.20 30.08 -7.23
CA ALA A 51 2.80 29.68 -7.17
C ALA A 51 1.98 30.58 -6.23
N ALA A 52 2.52 30.93 -5.06
CA ALA A 52 1.90 31.85 -4.11
C ALA A 52 1.73 33.26 -4.71
N ALA A 53 2.73 33.76 -5.44
CA ALA A 53 2.65 35.05 -6.14
C ALA A 53 1.54 35.05 -7.20
N SER A 54 1.41 33.98 -7.98
CA SER A 54 0.34 33.84 -8.97
C SER A 54 -1.06 33.72 -8.33
N ALA A 55 -1.18 33.11 -7.15
CA ALA A 55 -2.43 33.11 -6.39
C ALA A 55 -2.81 34.52 -5.92
N GLY A 56 -1.82 35.28 -5.42
CA GLY A 56 -2.01 36.69 -5.07
C GLY A 56 -2.43 37.55 -6.26
N ALA A 57 -1.81 37.36 -7.44
CA ALA A 57 -2.19 38.06 -8.67
C ALA A 57 -3.62 37.74 -9.10
N ALA A 58 -4.05 36.47 -9.00
CA ALA A 58 -5.41 36.07 -9.29
C ALA A 58 -6.43 36.73 -8.34
N ARG A 59 -6.12 36.88 -7.05
CA ARG A 59 -6.99 37.62 -6.11
C ARG A 59 -7.16 39.09 -6.51
N VAL A 60 -6.07 39.74 -6.90
CA VAL A 60 -6.12 41.14 -7.37
C VAL A 60 -6.99 41.25 -8.62
N ALA A 61 -6.92 40.27 -9.54
CA ALA A 61 -7.78 40.25 -10.72
C ALA A 61 -9.27 40.11 -10.35
N VAL A 62 -9.62 39.33 -9.31
CA VAL A 62 -11.01 39.29 -8.80
C VAL A 62 -11.46 40.67 -8.34
N THR A 63 -10.63 41.41 -7.60
CA THR A 63 -10.97 42.78 -7.17
C THR A 63 -11.28 43.70 -8.36
N LYS A 64 -10.52 43.57 -9.46
CA LYS A 64 -10.76 44.34 -10.69
C LYS A 64 -12.07 43.96 -11.40
N VAL A 65 -12.36 42.66 -11.50
CA VAL A 65 -13.64 42.17 -12.07
C VAL A 65 -14.82 42.69 -11.25
N MET A 66 -14.72 42.64 -9.92
CA MET A 66 -15.75 43.16 -9.02
C MET A 66 -15.91 44.68 -9.11
N GLY A 67 -14.85 45.42 -9.46
CA GLY A 67 -14.87 46.87 -9.68
C GLY A 67 -15.76 47.33 -10.84
N ASN A 68 -16.12 46.44 -11.76
CA ASN A 68 -16.99 46.74 -12.90
C ASN A 68 -18.49 46.80 -12.56
N ARG A 69 -18.84 46.97 -11.27
CA ARG A 69 -20.23 47.01 -10.74
C ARG A 69 -21.04 45.78 -11.14
N VAL A 70 -20.60 44.64 -10.62
CA VAL A 70 -21.36 43.40 -10.65
C VAL A 70 -22.73 43.67 -10.00
N ASP A 71 -23.80 43.39 -10.72
CA ASP A 71 -25.20 43.35 -10.27
C ASP A 71 -25.63 44.18 -9.04
N GLN A 72 -25.83 45.48 -9.23
CA GLN A 72 -26.41 46.34 -8.19
C GLN A 72 -27.91 46.12 -7.96
N GLN A 73 -28.60 45.35 -8.82
CA GLN A 73 -30.05 45.23 -8.81
C GLN A 73 -30.53 44.09 -7.90
N PHE A 74 -29.77 42.99 -7.82
CA PHE A 74 -30.10 41.84 -6.97
C PHE A 74 -29.08 41.56 -5.87
N HIS A 75 -28.08 42.44 -5.68
CA HIS A 75 -27.07 42.34 -4.62
C HIS A 75 -26.29 41.01 -4.61
N ASN A 76 -25.99 40.49 -5.80
CA ASN A 76 -25.27 39.22 -5.98
C ASN A 76 -23.75 39.38 -5.90
N GLU A 77 -23.23 40.55 -5.52
CA GLU A 77 -21.79 40.87 -5.59
C GLU A 77 -20.99 39.91 -4.71
N ASN A 78 -21.52 39.57 -3.53
CA ASN A 78 -20.90 38.62 -2.62
C ASN A 78 -20.85 37.21 -3.18
N ALA A 79 -21.92 36.74 -3.83
CA ALA A 79 -21.97 35.40 -4.40
C ALA A 79 -21.00 35.26 -5.59
N VAL A 80 -20.97 36.25 -6.48
CA VAL A 80 -20.04 36.28 -7.61
C VAL A 80 -18.60 36.38 -7.11
N GLN A 81 -18.31 37.24 -6.13
CA GLN A 81 -16.99 37.32 -5.54
C GLN A 81 -16.56 35.99 -4.91
N GLN A 82 -17.45 35.27 -4.24
CA GLN A 82 -17.14 33.97 -3.67
C GLN A 82 -16.79 32.95 -4.76
N LEU A 83 -17.60 32.83 -5.81
CA LEU A 83 -17.35 31.93 -6.94
C LEU A 83 -16.01 32.24 -7.64
N LEU A 84 -15.67 33.52 -7.82
CA LEU A 84 -14.39 33.93 -8.41
C LEU A 84 -13.19 33.65 -7.48
N LEU A 85 -13.39 33.60 -6.16
CA LEU A 85 -12.32 33.31 -5.20
C LEU A 85 -12.10 31.81 -4.95
N GLU A 86 -13.10 30.96 -5.18
CA GLU A 86 -13.02 29.51 -4.93
C GLU A 86 -11.81 28.80 -5.56
N PRO A 87 -11.55 28.91 -6.88
CA PRO A 87 -10.40 28.23 -7.49
C PRO A 87 -9.07 28.71 -6.90
N ILE A 88 -8.98 29.98 -6.50
CA ILE A 88 -7.78 30.55 -5.89
C ILE A 88 -7.59 30.01 -4.47
N LYS A 89 -8.66 29.99 -3.65
CA LYS A 89 -8.61 29.42 -2.29
C LYS A 89 -8.19 27.96 -2.30
N TYR A 90 -8.67 27.19 -3.27
CA TYR A 90 -8.27 25.79 -3.44
C TYR A 90 -6.76 25.67 -3.74
N ALA A 91 -6.24 26.47 -4.69
CA ALA A 91 -4.82 26.48 -5.01
C ALA A 91 -3.95 26.94 -3.82
N GLU A 92 -4.36 27.97 -3.09
CA GLU A 92 -3.68 28.46 -1.89
C GLU A 92 -3.61 27.38 -0.80
N ALA A 93 -4.67 26.61 -0.60
CA ALA A 93 -4.65 25.52 0.37
C ALA A 93 -3.62 24.44 0.00
N VAL A 94 -3.43 24.16 -1.30
CA VAL A 94 -2.40 23.23 -1.80
C VAL A 94 -0.99 23.81 -1.60
N ILE A 95 -0.80 25.09 -1.95
CA ILE A 95 0.48 25.80 -1.79
C ILE A 95 0.89 25.84 -0.32
N ASN A 96 -0.05 26.19 0.57
CA ASN A 96 0.20 26.38 2.00
C ASN A 96 0.46 25.07 2.76
N ARG A 97 -0.15 23.95 2.33
CA ARG A 97 0.14 22.63 2.93
C ARG A 97 1.50 22.08 2.46
N GLY A 98 1.94 22.46 1.28
CA GLY A 98 3.19 21.99 0.71
C GLY A 98 3.23 20.47 0.45
N PRO A 99 4.22 19.99 -0.32
CA PRO A 99 4.30 18.58 -0.69
C PRO A 99 4.55 17.65 0.50
N LYS A 100 5.24 18.15 1.54
CA LYS A 100 5.50 17.40 2.77
C LYS A 100 4.21 17.05 3.52
N ASP A 101 3.35 18.03 3.80
CA ASP A 101 2.15 17.77 4.60
C ASP A 101 1.12 16.97 3.79
N LEU A 102 1.08 17.12 2.46
CA LEU A 102 0.31 16.25 1.57
C LEU A 102 0.76 14.79 1.68
N LEU A 103 2.07 14.53 1.56
CA LEU A 103 2.63 13.17 1.72
C LEU A 103 2.30 12.58 3.10
N ASN A 104 2.47 13.36 4.18
CA ASN A 104 2.18 12.91 5.54
C ASN A 104 0.67 12.69 5.78
N GLY A 105 -0.19 13.56 5.26
CA GLY A 105 -1.64 13.41 5.35
C GLY A 105 -2.14 12.16 4.62
N SER A 106 -1.63 11.89 3.42
CA SER A 106 -1.94 10.68 2.67
C SER A 106 -1.36 9.43 3.32
N GLY A 107 -0.15 9.50 3.89
CA GLY A 107 0.43 8.42 4.70
C GLY A 107 -0.43 8.05 5.90
N GLN A 108 -0.97 9.04 6.63
CA GLN A 108 -1.94 8.79 7.70
C GLN A 108 -3.23 8.13 7.19
N GLY A 109 -3.74 8.56 6.03
CA GLY A 109 -4.91 7.96 5.39
C GLY A 109 -4.69 6.49 5.02
N PHE A 110 -3.56 6.20 4.38
CA PHE A 110 -3.14 4.84 4.05
C PHE A 110 -2.99 3.99 5.32
N CYS A 111 -2.32 4.47 6.36
CA CYS A 111 -2.15 3.71 7.60
C CYS A 111 -3.45 3.39 8.31
N ARG A 112 -4.46 4.28 8.28
CA ARG A 112 -5.79 3.95 8.80
C ARG A 112 -6.42 2.78 8.06
N GLN A 113 -6.37 2.78 6.73
CA GLN A 113 -6.92 1.69 5.91
C GLN A 113 -6.15 0.39 6.12
N PHE A 114 -4.82 0.46 6.16
CA PHE A 114 -3.96 -0.69 6.44
C PHE A 114 -4.26 -1.31 7.81
N ASP A 115 -4.33 -0.50 8.87
CA ASP A 115 -4.62 -0.99 10.22
C ASP A 115 -6.02 -1.58 10.31
N GLN A 116 -7.03 -0.93 9.72
CA GLN A 116 -8.40 -1.45 9.66
C GLN A 116 -8.45 -2.82 8.97
N ALA A 117 -7.64 -3.01 7.93
CA ALA A 117 -7.60 -4.24 7.16
C ALA A 117 -6.70 -5.33 7.76
N THR A 118 -5.85 -5.06 8.76
CA THR A 118 -4.87 -6.05 9.26
C THR A 118 -4.96 -6.35 10.74
N ARG A 119 -5.48 -5.42 11.54
CA ARG A 119 -5.48 -5.52 12.99
C ARG A 119 -6.32 -6.69 13.48
N GLY A 120 -5.75 -7.50 14.37
CA GLY A 120 -6.45 -8.62 15.01
C GLY A 120 -6.61 -9.85 14.12
N TYR A 121 -5.89 -9.94 13.01
CA TYR A 121 -5.91 -11.11 12.11
C TYR A 121 -4.52 -11.75 11.98
N TYR A 122 -4.46 -13.07 11.98
CA TYR A 122 -3.30 -13.82 11.51
C TYR A 122 -3.13 -13.58 10.00
N PRO A 123 -1.91 -13.32 9.48
CA PRO A 123 -0.59 -13.42 10.13
C PRO A 123 -0.06 -12.12 10.77
N PHE A 124 -0.76 -10.99 10.68
CA PHE A 124 -0.33 -9.70 11.24
C PHE A 124 -0.28 -9.69 12.77
N ASP A 125 -1.19 -10.44 13.38
CA ASP A 125 -1.20 -10.78 14.79
C ASP A 125 -1.07 -12.31 14.94
N PRO A 126 0.13 -12.83 15.25
CA PRO A 126 0.37 -14.26 15.42
C PRO A 126 -0.44 -14.91 16.54
N SER A 127 -0.97 -14.11 17.48
CA SER A 127 -1.80 -14.59 18.58
C SER A 127 -3.29 -14.65 18.24
N SER A 128 -3.69 -14.10 17.10
CA SER A 128 -5.09 -14.08 16.69
C SER A 128 -5.58 -15.47 16.27
N GLY A 129 -6.75 -15.86 16.78
CA GLY A 129 -7.48 -17.04 16.31
C GLY A 129 -8.26 -16.80 15.01
N GLN A 130 -8.25 -15.58 14.47
CA GLN A 130 -8.95 -15.20 13.24
C GLN A 130 -7.97 -15.05 12.08
N ASP A 131 -8.25 -15.76 10.99
CA ASP A 131 -7.46 -15.70 9.77
C ASP A 131 -7.84 -14.48 8.93
N LEU A 132 -6.85 -13.76 8.40
CA LEU A 132 -7.09 -12.66 7.48
C LEU A 132 -7.76 -13.19 6.20
N PRO A 133 -8.96 -12.70 5.83
CA PRO A 133 -9.58 -13.08 4.57
C PRO A 133 -8.72 -12.69 3.36
N LEU A 134 -8.62 -13.56 2.35
CA LEU A 134 -7.74 -13.31 1.18
C LEU A 134 -8.20 -12.12 0.32
N ASN A 135 -9.50 -11.81 0.32
CA ASN A 135 -10.01 -10.59 -0.32
C ASN A 135 -9.51 -9.33 0.40
N GLN A 136 -9.41 -9.36 1.73
CA GLN A 136 -8.88 -8.27 2.55
C GLN A 136 -7.35 -8.15 2.40
N LEU A 137 -6.64 -9.26 2.25
CA LEU A 137 -5.24 -9.25 1.81
C LEU A 137 -5.09 -8.54 0.46
N GLY A 138 -5.98 -8.85 -0.49
CA GLY A 138 -6.03 -8.22 -1.81
C GLY A 138 -6.31 -6.71 -1.75
N GLN A 139 -7.21 -6.27 -0.87
CA GLN A 139 -7.47 -4.83 -0.66
C GLN A 139 -6.21 -4.05 -0.26
N ILE A 140 -5.20 -4.70 0.31
CA ILE A 140 -3.94 -4.05 0.69
C ILE A 140 -2.88 -4.21 -0.39
N PHE A 141 -2.60 -5.45 -0.77
CA PHE A 141 -1.38 -5.81 -1.51
C PHE A 141 -1.59 -6.14 -2.98
N ALA A 142 -2.83 -6.28 -3.48
CA ALA A 142 -3.07 -6.63 -4.87
C ALA A 142 -2.47 -5.56 -5.81
N PRO A 143 -1.61 -5.92 -6.78
CA PRO A 143 -1.02 -4.97 -7.71
C PRO A 143 -2.07 -4.10 -8.41
N GLY A 144 -1.78 -2.80 -8.51
CA GLY A 144 -2.64 -1.82 -9.19
C GLY A 144 -3.85 -1.33 -8.39
N THR A 145 -4.56 -2.21 -7.69
CA THR A 145 -5.83 -1.87 -6.99
C THR A 145 -5.72 -1.82 -5.47
N GLY A 146 -4.76 -2.52 -4.88
CA GLY A 146 -4.54 -2.54 -3.44
C GLY A 146 -4.12 -1.17 -2.90
N THR A 147 -4.50 -0.86 -1.67
CA THR A 147 -4.26 0.42 -1.00
C THR A 147 -2.78 0.82 -0.96
N LEU A 148 -1.86 -0.15 -0.89
CA LEU A 148 -0.42 0.10 -1.01
C LEU A 148 -0.05 0.74 -2.36
N TRP A 149 -0.60 0.20 -3.45
CA TRP A 149 -0.26 0.60 -4.81
C TRP A 149 -1.05 1.82 -5.26
N THR A 150 -2.29 1.98 -4.83
CA THR A 150 -3.04 3.21 -5.07
C THR A 150 -2.39 4.40 -4.37
N PHE A 151 -1.92 4.22 -3.13
CA PHE A 151 -1.15 5.24 -2.41
C PHE A 151 0.17 5.58 -3.13
N TYR A 152 0.91 4.58 -3.59
CA TYR A 152 2.16 4.80 -4.32
C TYR A 152 1.98 5.55 -5.65
N ASN A 153 0.89 5.26 -6.37
CA ASN A 153 0.60 5.82 -7.69
C ASN A 153 -0.36 7.02 -7.65
N ASP A 154 -0.72 7.52 -6.47
CA ASP A 154 -1.68 8.60 -6.32
C ASP A 154 -1.15 9.88 -7.03
N PRO A 155 -1.85 10.38 -8.06
CA PRO A 155 -1.40 11.53 -8.84
C PRO A 155 -1.37 12.83 -8.02
N SER A 156 -2.09 12.89 -6.90
CA SER A 156 -2.13 14.07 -6.02
C SER A 156 -0.88 14.17 -5.13
N THR A 157 -0.30 13.04 -4.72
CA THR A 157 0.89 13.00 -3.86
C THR A 157 2.18 12.78 -4.65
N LYS A 158 2.09 12.10 -5.80
CA LYS A 158 3.21 11.70 -6.64
C LYS A 158 4.33 11.01 -5.84
N LEU A 159 3.97 10.15 -4.89
CA LEU A 159 4.95 9.43 -4.07
C LEU A 159 5.99 8.71 -4.93
N ASN A 160 5.59 8.12 -6.05
CA ASN A 160 6.48 7.49 -7.03
C ASN A 160 7.61 8.38 -7.59
N THR A 161 7.50 9.70 -7.49
CA THR A 161 8.54 10.67 -7.90
C THR A 161 9.59 10.85 -6.80
N TYR A 162 9.18 10.75 -5.53
CA TYR A 162 10.05 10.83 -4.36
C TYR A 162 10.62 9.47 -3.96
N LEU A 163 9.96 8.37 -4.34
CA LEU A 163 10.31 7.00 -4.03
C LEU A 163 10.36 6.19 -5.32
N VAL A 164 11.52 6.09 -5.96
CA VAL A 164 11.68 5.47 -7.27
C VAL A 164 12.02 4.00 -7.15
N LYS A 165 11.48 3.17 -8.04
CA LYS A 165 11.83 1.74 -8.10
C LYS A 165 13.20 1.55 -8.76
N GLN A 166 14.12 0.89 -8.05
CA GLN A 166 15.42 0.47 -8.54
C GLN A 166 15.59 -1.03 -8.30
N GLY A 167 15.52 -1.81 -9.38
CA GLY A 167 15.50 -3.28 -9.29
C GLY A 167 14.29 -3.77 -8.49
N SER A 168 14.54 -4.52 -7.42
CA SER A 168 13.52 -5.04 -6.50
C SER A 168 13.19 -4.11 -5.33
N ARG A 169 13.86 -2.95 -5.22
CA ARG A 169 13.70 -2.02 -4.09
C ARG A 169 13.15 -0.68 -4.53
N TYR A 170 12.61 0.04 -3.57
CA TYR A 170 12.12 1.40 -3.69
C TYR A 170 13.06 2.32 -2.92
N VAL A 171 13.68 3.28 -3.60
CA VAL A 171 14.71 4.14 -3.02
C VAL A 171 14.31 5.61 -3.10
N PRO A 172 14.66 6.43 -2.09
CA PRO A 172 14.37 7.85 -2.13
C PRO A 172 15.08 8.54 -3.30
N ALA A 173 14.35 9.40 -4.02
CA ALA A 173 14.89 10.37 -4.96
C ALA A 173 14.75 11.78 -4.32
N PRO A 174 15.85 12.54 -4.18
CA PRO A 174 15.78 13.89 -3.66
C PRO A 174 15.15 14.81 -4.72
N VAL A 175 13.93 15.29 -4.45
CA VAL A 175 13.21 16.25 -5.29
C VAL A 175 12.87 17.46 -4.43
N GLY A 176 13.48 18.61 -4.76
CA GLY A 176 13.43 19.82 -3.94
C GLY A 176 13.88 19.58 -2.50
N ASP A 177 13.15 20.15 -1.54
CA ASP A 177 13.43 20.05 -0.10
C ASP A 177 12.76 18.86 0.59
N VAL A 178 11.94 18.09 -0.13
CA VAL A 178 11.26 16.92 0.45
C VAL A 178 12.28 15.81 0.72
N ARG A 179 12.28 15.29 1.95
CA ARG A 179 13.08 14.13 2.33
C ARG A 179 12.18 13.05 2.89
N LEU A 180 12.21 11.86 2.29
CA LEU A 180 11.44 10.73 2.79
C LEU A 180 11.98 10.26 4.15
N SER A 181 11.06 9.82 5.01
CA SER A 181 11.36 9.18 6.29
C SER A 181 12.01 7.81 6.04
N PRO A 182 13.19 7.51 6.62
CA PRO A 182 13.82 6.20 6.48
C PRO A 182 12.92 5.05 6.94
N ALA A 183 12.18 5.25 8.04
CA ALA A 183 11.25 4.26 8.55
C ALA A 183 10.11 3.97 7.57
N PHE A 184 9.59 5.01 6.90
CA PHE A 184 8.58 4.87 5.86
C PHE A 184 9.12 4.07 4.67
N VAL A 185 10.33 4.39 4.22
CA VAL A 185 10.99 3.71 3.09
C VAL A 185 11.20 2.23 3.42
N GLU A 186 11.65 1.91 4.63
CA GLU A 186 11.82 0.53 5.08
C GLU A 186 10.47 -0.22 5.10
N PHE A 187 9.45 0.37 5.73
CA PHE A 187 8.10 -0.17 5.73
C PHE A 187 7.59 -0.43 4.30
N PHE A 188 7.71 0.55 3.40
CA PHE A 188 7.21 0.44 2.03
C PHE A 188 7.91 -0.68 1.27
N ASN A 189 9.24 -0.81 1.40
CA ASN A 189 10.00 -1.89 0.78
C ASN A 189 9.54 -3.27 1.26
N ARG A 190 9.26 -3.42 2.55
CA ARG A 190 8.78 -4.70 3.11
C ARG A 190 7.37 -5.03 2.63
N ALA A 191 6.47 -4.04 2.64
CA ALA A 191 5.12 -4.19 2.13
C ALA A 191 5.10 -4.53 0.63
N ALA A 192 5.90 -3.83 -0.17
CA ALA A 192 6.06 -4.11 -1.60
C ALA A 192 6.71 -5.47 -1.86
N GLY A 193 7.65 -5.89 -1.02
CA GLY A 193 8.27 -7.21 -1.07
C GLY A 193 7.27 -8.34 -0.82
N LEU A 194 6.38 -8.18 0.16
CA LEU A 194 5.29 -9.13 0.42
C LEU A 194 4.28 -9.14 -0.73
N SER A 195 3.89 -7.97 -1.23
CA SER A 195 3.04 -7.88 -2.42
C SER A 195 3.65 -8.62 -3.61
N GLY A 196 4.94 -8.41 -3.89
CA GLY A 196 5.63 -9.10 -4.98
C GLY A 196 5.74 -10.61 -4.79
N ALA A 197 5.92 -11.09 -3.55
CA ALA A 197 5.98 -12.53 -3.27
C ALA A 197 4.61 -13.21 -3.39
N LEU A 198 3.54 -12.55 -2.96
CA LEU A 198 2.19 -13.11 -2.91
C LEU A 198 1.38 -12.85 -4.18
N TYR A 199 1.76 -11.88 -5.01
CA TYR A 199 1.06 -11.52 -6.24
C TYR A 199 2.05 -11.49 -7.41
N ALA A 200 2.91 -12.52 -7.47
CA ALA A 200 3.81 -12.72 -8.60
C ALA A 200 3.03 -12.73 -9.92
N ASP A 201 3.70 -12.30 -11.00
CA ASP A 201 3.14 -12.19 -12.35
C ASP A 201 1.94 -11.24 -12.49
N GLY A 202 1.69 -10.37 -11.50
CA GLY A 202 0.65 -9.35 -11.54
C GLY A 202 -0.77 -9.91 -11.44
N THR A 203 -0.95 -11.16 -11.03
CA THR A 203 -2.27 -11.76 -10.90
C THR A 203 -3.04 -11.13 -9.75
N PRO A 204 -4.37 -10.93 -9.85
CA PRO A 204 -5.17 -10.34 -8.78
C PRO A 204 -5.40 -11.28 -7.58
N SER A 205 -5.13 -12.57 -7.75
CA SER A 205 -5.29 -13.58 -6.69
C SER A 205 -3.95 -13.88 -6.01
N PRO A 206 -3.91 -13.97 -4.67
CA PRO A 206 -2.68 -14.29 -3.97
C PRO A 206 -2.24 -15.72 -4.26
N LYS A 207 -0.96 -15.90 -4.60
CA LYS A 207 -0.28 -17.18 -4.78
C LYS A 207 1.15 -17.08 -4.29
N PHE A 208 1.63 -18.14 -3.66
CA PHE A 208 3.02 -18.21 -3.20
C PHE A 208 3.64 -19.57 -3.53
N ASN A 209 4.75 -19.54 -4.26
CA ASN A 209 5.50 -20.72 -4.66
C ASN A 209 6.66 -20.96 -3.69
N PHE A 210 6.77 -22.18 -3.20
CA PHE A 210 7.87 -22.62 -2.33
C PHE A 210 8.25 -24.06 -2.66
N LYS A 211 9.39 -24.54 -2.16
CA LYS A 211 9.70 -25.97 -2.17
C LYS A 211 9.83 -26.50 -0.75
N LEU A 212 9.37 -27.73 -0.57
CA LEU A 212 9.48 -28.45 0.69
C LEU A 212 10.06 -29.84 0.42
N GLY A 213 11.02 -30.22 1.23
CA GLY A 213 11.59 -31.56 1.30
C GLY A 213 11.51 -32.07 2.73
N GLN A 214 11.39 -33.37 2.92
CA GLN A 214 11.32 -33.97 4.24
C GLN A 214 12.65 -34.63 4.53
N LEU A 215 13.31 -34.16 5.59
CA LEU A 215 14.59 -34.71 5.99
C LEU A 215 14.38 -35.99 6.80
N GLU A 216 15.44 -36.78 6.92
CA GLU A 216 15.46 -37.95 7.79
C GLU A 216 15.04 -37.58 9.22
N THR A 217 14.24 -38.45 9.82
CA THR A 217 13.52 -38.21 11.07
C THR A 217 13.38 -39.50 11.86
N ASP A 218 13.33 -39.41 13.19
CA ASP A 218 13.14 -40.55 14.09
C ASP A 218 11.65 -40.99 14.18
N VAL A 219 10.80 -40.46 13.28
CA VAL A 219 9.35 -40.66 13.25
C VAL A 219 8.97 -41.60 12.11
N ASP A 220 8.65 -42.84 12.45
CA ASP A 220 8.23 -43.84 11.47
C ASP A 220 6.98 -43.42 10.67
N GLY A 221 7.04 -43.58 9.35
CA GLY A 221 5.90 -43.36 8.46
C GLY A 221 5.35 -41.94 8.47
N LEU A 222 6.18 -40.95 8.81
CA LEU A 222 5.81 -39.54 8.77
C LEU A 222 5.49 -39.10 7.33
N THR A 223 4.31 -38.53 7.14
CA THR A 223 3.93 -37.86 5.90
C THR A 223 3.27 -36.52 6.21
N VAL A 224 3.48 -35.54 5.32
CA VAL A 224 2.70 -34.30 5.32
C VAL A 224 1.96 -34.16 4.00
N LYS A 225 0.66 -33.88 4.08
CA LYS A 225 -0.19 -33.57 2.93
C LYS A 225 -0.53 -32.09 2.97
N ILE A 226 -0.27 -31.38 1.87
CA ILE A 226 -0.61 -29.98 1.66
C ILE A 226 -1.54 -29.93 0.45
N GLY A 227 -2.83 -29.64 0.67
CA GLY A 227 -3.85 -29.74 -0.36
C GLY A 227 -3.92 -31.14 -0.96
N SER A 228 -3.66 -31.28 -2.27
CA SER A 228 -3.64 -32.58 -2.97
C SER A 228 -2.28 -33.26 -2.98
N GLN A 229 -1.20 -32.57 -2.62
CA GLN A 229 0.17 -33.09 -2.69
C GLN A 229 0.60 -33.67 -1.34
N SER A 230 1.27 -34.81 -1.33
CA SER A 230 1.90 -35.39 -0.13
C SER A 230 3.42 -35.36 -0.22
N LEU A 231 4.09 -35.35 0.92
CA LEU A 231 5.53 -35.46 1.08
C LEU A 231 5.81 -36.54 2.14
N ALA A 232 6.70 -37.49 1.83
CA ALA A 232 7.10 -38.58 2.71
C ALA A 232 8.57 -38.48 3.13
N ILE A 233 8.99 -39.28 4.11
CA ILE A 233 10.37 -39.29 4.64
C ILE A 233 11.40 -39.46 3.51
N GLY A 234 12.45 -38.64 3.54
CA GLY A 234 13.58 -38.72 2.62
C GLY A 234 13.29 -38.12 1.24
N GLU A 235 12.06 -37.68 0.96
CA GLU A 235 11.76 -37.00 -0.30
C GLU A 235 12.45 -35.63 -0.37
N SER A 236 13.15 -35.41 -1.48
CA SER A 236 13.87 -34.19 -1.77
C SER A 236 12.94 -32.98 -2.00
N LEU A 237 13.52 -31.79 -2.06
CA LEU A 237 12.80 -30.53 -2.29
C LEU A 237 11.95 -30.60 -3.56
N LYS A 238 10.63 -30.55 -3.40
CA LYS A 238 9.67 -30.49 -4.52
C LYS A 238 8.75 -29.28 -4.41
N PRO A 239 8.21 -28.77 -5.53
CA PRO A 239 7.44 -27.53 -5.54
C PRO A 239 6.05 -27.72 -4.93
N PHE A 240 5.62 -26.70 -4.20
CA PHE A 240 4.27 -26.52 -3.67
C PHE A 240 3.79 -25.10 -4.00
N ASN A 241 2.48 -24.94 -4.11
CA ASN A 241 1.83 -23.65 -4.27
C ASN A 241 0.84 -23.45 -3.13
N TRP A 242 0.87 -22.26 -2.54
CA TRP A 242 -0.16 -21.78 -1.66
C TRP A 242 -1.06 -20.82 -2.43
N SER A 243 -2.37 -21.06 -2.38
CA SER A 243 -3.42 -20.17 -2.88
C SER A 243 -4.46 -19.83 -1.81
N GLY A 244 -4.27 -20.37 -0.60
CA GLY A 244 -5.15 -20.23 0.54
C GLY A 244 -6.38 -21.15 0.47
N THR A 245 -6.26 -22.26 -0.26
CA THR A 245 -7.26 -23.34 -0.27
C THR A 245 -6.69 -24.66 0.26
N GLU A 246 -5.39 -24.69 0.53
CA GLU A 246 -4.65 -25.89 0.92
C GLU A 246 -4.61 -26.06 2.43
N ASP A 247 -5.41 -26.98 2.95
CA ASP A 247 -5.25 -27.49 4.31
C ASP A 247 -3.97 -28.34 4.43
N VAL A 248 -3.45 -28.45 5.65
CA VAL A 248 -2.26 -29.27 5.95
C VAL A 248 -2.61 -30.38 6.92
N GLN A 249 -2.25 -31.62 6.59
CA GLN A 249 -2.38 -32.78 7.44
C GLN A 249 -1.03 -33.49 7.60
N VAL A 250 -0.57 -33.62 8.83
CA VAL A 250 0.60 -34.42 9.21
C VAL A 250 0.11 -35.75 9.76
N SER A 251 0.71 -36.85 9.31
CA SER A 251 0.39 -38.21 9.75
C SER A 251 1.66 -38.98 10.09
N ALA A 252 1.59 -39.87 11.09
CA ALA A 252 2.67 -40.78 11.45
C ALA A 252 2.12 -42.21 11.55
N LYS A 253 2.83 -43.21 11.00
CA LYS A 253 2.33 -44.60 10.87
C LYS A 253 0.91 -44.71 10.28
N GLY A 254 0.54 -43.80 9.38
CA GLY A 254 -0.79 -43.74 8.77
C GLY A 254 -1.90 -43.10 9.63
N ALA A 255 -1.61 -42.69 10.86
CA ALA A 255 -2.57 -42.02 11.74
C ALA A 255 -2.37 -40.48 11.71
N PRO A 256 -3.46 -39.68 11.68
CA PRO A 256 -3.40 -38.23 11.84
C PRO A 256 -2.70 -37.82 13.14
N TYR A 257 -1.72 -36.92 13.01
CA TYR A 257 -0.96 -36.38 14.14
C TYR A 257 -1.20 -34.88 14.34
N GLY A 258 -1.26 -34.09 13.27
CA GLY A 258 -1.51 -32.66 13.36
C GLY A 258 -2.21 -32.15 12.10
N SER A 259 -3.14 -31.22 12.28
CA SER A 259 -3.89 -30.61 11.17
C SER A 259 -3.93 -29.10 11.30
N TYR A 260 -3.90 -28.43 10.16
CA TYR A 260 -4.05 -26.98 10.04
C TYR A 260 -5.03 -26.71 8.93
N SER A 261 -6.00 -25.83 9.19
CA SER A 261 -7.05 -25.50 8.24
C SER A 261 -7.21 -24.00 8.04
N GLY A 262 -7.86 -23.65 6.94
CA GLY A 262 -8.16 -22.27 6.56
C GLY A 262 -7.11 -21.66 5.63
N PRO A 263 -7.33 -20.41 5.19
CA PRO A 263 -6.52 -19.79 4.13
C PRO A 263 -5.05 -19.65 4.49
N TRP A 264 -4.69 -19.72 5.77
CA TRP A 264 -3.31 -19.63 6.24
C TRP A 264 -2.76 -20.94 6.83
N ALA A 265 -3.39 -22.09 6.54
CA ALA A 265 -2.99 -23.40 7.07
C ALA A 265 -1.50 -23.71 6.85
N VAL A 266 -0.99 -23.52 5.63
CA VAL A 266 0.42 -23.71 5.30
C VAL A 266 1.33 -22.79 6.11
N PHE A 267 0.93 -21.53 6.30
CA PHE A 267 1.70 -20.58 7.08
C PHE A 267 1.77 -20.98 8.56
N LYS A 268 0.66 -21.45 9.14
CA LYS A 268 0.61 -21.94 10.53
C LYS A 268 1.46 -23.20 10.73
N PHE A 269 1.41 -24.11 9.75
CA PHE A 269 2.24 -25.31 9.73
C PHE A 269 3.74 -24.96 9.74
N VAL A 270 4.15 -24.01 8.88
CA VAL A 270 5.56 -23.61 8.76
C VAL A 270 6.02 -22.75 9.95
N SER A 271 5.18 -21.84 10.45
CA SER A 271 5.56 -20.90 11.51
C SER A 271 5.76 -21.56 12.89
N GLY A 272 5.06 -22.66 13.18
CA GLY A 272 5.21 -23.37 14.45
C GLY A 272 6.43 -24.29 14.56
N ALA A 273 7.36 -24.25 13.58
CA ALA A 273 8.64 -24.95 13.65
C ALA A 273 9.73 -24.05 14.27
N THR A 274 10.82 -24.67 14.74
CA THR A 274 12.08 -23.97 15.03
C THR A 274 12.86 -23.80 13.73
N TRP A 275 13.31 -22.59 13.45
CA TRP A 275 13.96 -22.23 12.19
C TRP A 275 15.47 -22.24 12.32
N HIS A 276 16.15 -22.95 11.43
CA HIS A 276 17.60 -22.94 11.31
C HIS A 276 18.01 -22.52 9.90
N ASP A 277 18.96 -21.59 9.81
CA ASP A 277 19.56 -21.24 8.52
C ASP A 277 20.31 -22.46 7.96
N ALA A 278 20.02 -22.80 6.70
CA ALA A 278 20.62 -23.92 5.98
C ALA A 278 21.33 -23.46 4.70
N GLY A 279 21.59 -22.16 4.56
CA GLY A 279 22.23 -21.54 3.41
C GLY A 279 21.27 -20.69 2.56
N PRO A 280 21.77 -20.13 1.43
CA PRO A 280 21.01 -19.17 0.64
C PRO A 280 19.63 -19.69 0.19
N GLY A 281 18.57 -19.03 0.68
CA GLY A 281 17.18 -19.38 0.37
C GLY A 281 16.70 -20.72 0.96
N LEU A 282 17.51 -21.38 1.78
CA LEU A 282 17.20 -22.66 2.42
C LEU A 282 17.02 -22.47 3.93
N THR A 283 16.02 -23.12 4.48
CA THR A 283 15.76 -23.11 5.92
C THR A 283 15.43 -24.53 6.35
N ARG A 284 16.07 -25.00 7.42
CA ARG A 284 15.66 -26.22 8.09
C ARG A 284 14.61 -25.89 9.16
N LEU A 285 13.50 -26.61 9.12
CA LEU A 285 12.38 -26.47 10.04
C LEU A 285 12.35 -27.70 10.95
N ASP A 286 12.64 -27.52 12.23
CA ASP A 286 12.65 -28.60 13.23
C ASP A 286 11.41 -28.49 14.11
N ARG A 287 10.65 -29.57 14.26
CA ARG A 287 9.44 -29.58 15.09
C ARG A 287 9.45 -30.74 16.07
N GLU A 288 9.23 -30.42 17.34
CA GLU A 288 9.06 -31.39 18.40
C GLU A 288 7.71 -32.10 18.27
N MET A 289 7.71 -33.40 18.52
CA MET A 289 6.46 -34.12 18.69
C MET A 289 5.94 -34.01 20.12
N GLU A 290 4.65 -33.77 20.25
CA GLU A 290 3.92 -33.63 21.49
C GLU A 290 2.63 -34.45 21.44
N SER A 291 2.25 -35.03 22.58
CA SER A 291 0.97 -35.69 22.77
C SER A 291 0.42 -35.25 24.12
N ASN A 292 -0.83 -34.75 24.15
CA ASN A 292 -1.47 -34.22 25.35
C ASN A 292 -0.61 -33.16 26.10
N GLY A 293 0.09 -32.30 25.34
CA GLY A 293 0.96 -31.26 25.90
C GLY A 293 2.28 -31.77 26.49
N GLN A 294 2.62 -33.04 26.30
CA GLN A 294 3.90 -33.61 26.70
C GLN A 294 4.74 -33.98 25.49
N LYS A 295 6.03 -33.60 25.53
CA LYS A 295 7.00 -33.96 24.49
C LYS A 295 7.16 -35.48 24.40
N MET A 296 6.99 -36.02 23.21
CA MET A 296 7.25 -37.44 22.96
C MET A 296 8.76 -37.69 22.96
N LYS A 297 9.17 -38.81 23.55
CA LYS A 297 10.58 -39.20 23.66
C LYS A 297 10.83 -40.53 22.98
N LEU A 298 12.02 -40.65 22.42
CA LEU A 298 12.59 -41.91 21.95
C LEU A 298 12.93 -42.82 23.14
N PRO A 299 13.14 -44.13 22.93
CA PRO A 299 13.54 -45.07 23.99
C PRO A 299 14.81 -44.65 24.74
N ASP A 300 15.70 -43.91 24.09
CA ASP A 300 16.94 -43.37 24.66
C ASP A 300 16.75 -42.05 25.46
N GLY A 301 15.51 -41.56 25.57
CA GLY A 301 15.15 -40.36 26.33
C GLY A 301 15.26 -39.03 25.55
N ARG A 302 15.75 -39.04 24.31
CA ARG A 302 15.77 -37.83 23.46
C ARG A 302 14.35 -37.44 23.03
N ILE A 303 14.08 -36.15 22.89
CA ILE A 303 12.80 -35.66 22.35
C ILE A 303 12.72 -36.08 20.87
N MET A 304 11.56 -36.57 20.47
CA MET A 304 11.28 -36.94 19.09
C MET A 304 11.00 -35.67 18.27
N PHE A 305 11.71 -35.50 17.16
CA PHE A 305 11.51 -34.38 16.24
C PHE A 305 11.24 -34.88 14.84
N TYR A 306 10.58 -34.05 14.04
CA TYR A 306 10.59 -34.17 12.60
C TYR A 306 11.07 -32.89 11.92
N ARG A 307 11.68 -33.06 10.75
CA ARG A 307 12.42 -32.01 10.08
C ARG A 307 12.02 -31.86 8.62
N TYR A 308 11.90 -30.61 8.18
CA TYR A 308 11.73 -30.27 6.78
C TYR A 308 12.83 -29.33 6.31
N GLN A 309 13.10 -29.38 5.02
CA GLN A 309 13.87 -28.37 4.33
C GLN A 309 12.91 -27.51 3.51
N LEU A 310 12.86 -26.22 3.82
CA LEU A 310 12.08 -25.22 3.11
C LEU A 310 13.02 -24.43 2.18
N GLN A 311 12.62 -24.27 0.92
CA GLN A 311 13.28 -23.35 -0.01
C GLN A 311 12.30 -22.25 -0.44
N VAL A 312 12.74 -21.01 -0.28
CA VAL A 312 12.02 -19.80 -0.72
C VAL A 312 13.00 -18.86 -1.42
N PHE A 313 12.57 -18.29 -2.53
CA PHE A 313 13.33 -17.28 -3.28
C PHE A 313 12.74 -15.88 -3.05
N GLY A 314 13.61 -14.89 -2.87
CA GLY A 314 13.19 -13.51 -2.63
C GLY A 314 12.60 -13.30 -1.23
N THR A 315 11.57 -12.46 -1.13
CA THR A 315 10.86 -12.20 0.12
C THR A 315 10.19 -13.47 0.63
N ASN A 316 10.41 -13.81 1.91
CA ASN A 316 9.85 -15.02 2.51
C ASN A 316 8.64 -14.72 3.40
N PRO A 317 7.40 -14.81 2.87
CA PRO A 317 6.20 -14.53 3.64
C PRO A 317 5.92 -15.58 4.73
N PHE A 318 6.61 -16.73 4.77
CA PHE A 318 6.43 -17.65 5.89
C PHE A 318 7.08 -17.18 7.19
N ARG A 319 7.98 -16.19 7.14
CA ARG A 319 8.62 -15.67 8.35
C ARG A 319 7.63 -14.83 9.16
N PRO A 320 7.32 -15.20 10.43
CA PRO A 320 6.34 -14.44 11.23
C PRO A 320 6.69 -12.96 11.43
N PHE A 321 7.98 -12.63 11.48
CA PHE A 321 8.46 -11.25 11.60
C PHE A 321 8.09 -10.38 10.39
N GLU A 322 7.93 -10.97 9.20
CA GLU A 322 7.57 -10.19 8.00
C GLU A 322 6.18 -9.56 8.12
N TRP A 323 5.29 -10.19 8.89
CA TRP A 323 3.92 -9.73 9.12
C TRP A 323 3.80 -8.98 10.44
N SER A 324 4.24 -9.61 11.52
CA SER A 324 4.04 -9.11 12.89
C SER A 324 4.76 -7.81 13.17
N SER A 325 5.85 -7.50 12.45
CA SER A 325 6.54 -6.23 12.58
C SER A 325 6.21 -5.23 11.45
N LEU A 326 5.31 -5.57 10.52
CA LEU A 326 4.90 -4.66 9.45
C LEU A 326 3.90 -3.64 9.99
N ARG A 327 4.43 -2.65 10.71
CA ARG A 327 3.67 -1.54 11.26
C ARG A 327 3.69 -0.38 10.28
N CYS A 328 2.51 0.14 9.95
CA CYS A 328 2.41 1.24 9.01
C CYS A 328 3.05 2.52 9.56
N VAL A 329 3.78 3.25 8.71
CA VAL A 329 4.47 4.49 9.08
C VAL A 329 3.73 5.68 8.46
N PRO A 330 3.01 6.50 9.25
CA PRO A 330 2.20 7.59 8.71
C PRO A 330 3.02 8.82 8.30
N GLN A 331 4.21 9.00 8.89
CA GLN A 331 5.13 10.08 8.53
C GLN A 331 5.96 9.67 7.32
N VAL A 332 5.53 10.09 6.14
CA VAL A 332 6.14 9.79 4.84
C VAL A 332 7.37 10.68 4.59
N ALA A 333 7.30 11.96 4.96
CA ALA A 333 8.33 12.95 4.71
C ALA A 333 8.68 13.77 5.97
N ARG A 334 9.93 14.23 6.05
CA ARG A 334 10.49 15.07 7.11
C ARG A 334 10.88 16.45 6.56
#